data_AF-A0A4R6WNR3-F1
#
_entry.id   AF-A0A4R6WNR3-F1
#
_cell.length_a   1.000
_cell.length_b   1.000
_cell.length_c   1.000
_cell.angle_alpha   90.00
_cell.angle_beta   90.00
_cell.angle_gamma   90.00
#
_symmetry.space_group_name_H-M   'P 1'
#
loop_
_entity.id
_entity.type
_entity.pdbx_description
1 polymer ?
#
loop_
_entity_poly.entity_id
_entity_poly.type
_entity_poly.pdbx_seq_one_letter_code
_entity_poly.pdbx_strand_id
1 'polypeptide(L)'
;MKMKKVNEENIANYLADDCREIEEEIQQLSRKRNIAGVLQAVVNFLKNLLHHNRLTEVSAHLQFMARLYRSGNRYVRYLIENLVVRSFEGLKRQCAQGQWELLYAGIPVQLQHIYQRQTAENLIQKSKL
;
A
#
# COMPACT_ATOMS: atom_id res chain seq x y z
N MET A 1 11.46 -10.33 -14.69
CA MET A 1 11.06 -9.21 -15.57
C MET A 1 11.45 -7.90 -14.90
N LYS A 2 12.25 -7.01 -15.52
CA LYS A 2 12.56 -5.69 -14.94
C LYS A 2 11.32 -4.80 -15.07
N MET A 3 10.80 -4.31 -13.94
CA MET A 3 9.69 -3.36 -13.91
C MET A 3 10.12 -2.07 -14.65
N LYS A 4 9.35 -1.64 -15.65
CA LYS A 4 9.61 -0.37 -16.35
C LYS A 4 9.30 0.80 -15.42
N LYS A 5 9.65 2.03 -15.84
CA LYS A 5 9.28 3.25 -15.11
C LYS A 5 7.76 3.28 -14.91
N VAL A 6 7.31 3.30 -13.66
CA VAL A 6 5.89 3.23 -13.29
C VAL A 6 5.30 4.64 -13.27
N ASN A 7 4.14 4.81 -13.89
CA ASN A 7 3.39 6.06 -13.94
C ASN A 7 1.88 5.77 -13.78
N GLU A 8 1.08 6.81 -13.76
CA GLU A 8 -0.38 6.75 -13.66
C GLU A 8 -1.05 5.96 -14.79
N GLU A 9 -0.39 5.83 -15.95
CA GLU A 9 -0.96 5.12 -17.11
C GLU A 9 -0.77 3.61 -17.01
N ASN A 10 0.30 3.14 -16.36
CA ASN A 10 0.66 1.72 -16.35
C ASN A 10 0.56 1.04 -14.97
N ILE A 11 0.45 1.81 -13.87
CA ILE A 11 0.42 1.25 -12.52
C ILE A 11 -0.74 0.27 -12.32
N ALA A 12 -1.91 0.55 -12.90
CA ALA A 12 -3.08 -0.31 -12.78
C ALA A 12 -2.85 -1.71 -13.38
N ASN A 13 -2.09 -1.81 -14.48
CA ASN A 13 -1.77 -3.10 -15.09
C ASN A 13 -0.90 -3.96 -14.16
N TYR A 14 0.11 -3.34 -13.56
CA TYR A 14 0.95 -4.01 -12.57
C TYR A 14 0.16 -4.45 -11.35
N LEU A 15 -0.77 -3.62 -10.87
CA LEU A 15 -1.61 -3.95 -9.72
C LEU A 15 -2.65 -5.03 -10.03
N ALA A 16 -3.21 -5.07 -11.24
CA ALA A 16 -4.09 -6.13 -11.69
C ALA A 16 -3.36 -7.49 -11.71
N ASP A 17 -2.12 -7.51 -12.18
CA ASP A 17 -1.29 -8.72 -12.22
C ASP A 17 -0.93 -9.25 -10.81
N ASP A 18 -0.66 -8.35 -9.87
CA ASP A 18 -0.28 -8.67 -8.49
C ASP A 18 -1.49 -9.01 -7.61
N CYS A 19 -2.56 -8.21 -7.68
CA CYS A 19 -3.79 -8.35 -6.90
C CYS A 19 -4.91 -8.99 -7.73
N ARG A 20 -4.65 -10.18 -8.29
CA ARG A 20 -5.59 -10.86 -9.21
C ARG A 20 -7.00 -11.06 -8.66
N GLU A 21 -7.13 -11.26 -7.34
CA GLU A 21 -8.42 -11.41 -6.66
C GLU A 21 -9.33 -10.17 -6.80
N ILE A 22 -8.77 -8.99 -7.07
CA ILE A 22 -9.51 -7.73 -7.28
C ILE A 22 -9.23 -7.12 -8.66
N GLU A 23 -8.76 -7.91 -9.62
CA GLU A 23 -8.42 -7.44 -10.97
C GLU A 23 -9.58 -6.69 -11.63
N GLU A 24 -10.80 -7.23 -11.54
CA GLU A 24 -11.98 -6.59 -12.16
C GLU A 24 -12.23 -5.18 -11.61
N GLU A 25 -12.14 -4.99 -10.29
CA GLU A 25 -12.31 -3.69 -9.64
C GLU A 25 -11.20 -2.71 -10.08
N ILE A 26 -9.96 -3.18 -10.11
CA ILE A 26 -8.80 -2.40 -10.58
C ILE A 26 -9.02 -1.93 -12.02
N GLN A 27 -9.45 -2.83 -12.91
CA GLN A 27 -9.70 -2.51 -14.32
C GLN A 27 -10.86 -1.51 -14.47
N GLN A 28 -11.95 -1.69 -13.72
CA GLN A 28 -13.08 -0.76 -13.75
C GLN A 28 -12.69 0.66 -13.30
N LEU A 29 -11.90 0.79 -12.24
CA LEU A 29 -11.41 2.08 -11.74
C LEU A 29 -10.38 2.71 -12.68
N SER A 30 -9.50 1.89 -13.26
CA SER A 30 -8.49 2.32 -14.23
C SER A 30 -9.10 2.89 -15.51
N ARG A 31 -10.16 2.26 -16.04
CA ARG A 31 -10.92 2.77 -17.20
C ARG A 31 -11.48 4.19 -16.97
N LYS A 32 -11.77 4.53 -15.71
CA LYS A 32 -12.22 5.87 -15.27
C LYS A 32 -11.06 6.81 -14.93
N ARG A 33 -9.81 6.40 -15.20
CA ARG A 33 -8.58 7.11 -14.82
C ARG A 33 -8.47 7.40 -13.32
N ASN A 34 -9.12 6.59 -12.48
CA ASN A 34 -9.18 6.80 -11.04
C ASN A 34 -8.08 5.99 -10.31
N ILE A 35 -6.82 6.44 -10.44
CA ILE A 35 -5.67 5.74 -9.85
C ILE A 35 -5.68 5.77 -8.32
N ALA A 36 -6.16 6.87 -7.73
CA ALA A 36 -6.36 6.94 -6.28
C ALA A 36 -7.36 5.88 -5.81
N GLY A 37 -8.47 5.71 -6.55
CA GLY A 37 -9.44 4.64 -6.31
C GLY A 37 -8.82 3.25 -6.44
N VAL A 38 -8.00 3.01 -7.47
CA VAL A 38 -7.28 1.74 -7.65
C VAL A 38 -6.44 1.41 -6.41
N LEU A 39 -5.63 2.36 -5.93
CA LEU A 39 -4.80 2.14 -4.74
C LEU A 39 -5.64 1.99 -3.47
N GLN A 40 -6.80 2.64 -3.38
CA GLN A 40 -7.74 2.46 -2.28
C GLN A 40 -8.36 1.06 -2.28
N ALA A 41 -8.71 0.51 -3.45
CA ALA A 41 -9.17 -0.87 -3.60
C ALA A 41 -8.11 -1.86 -3.13
N VAL A 42 -6.84 -1.64 -3.51
CA VAL A 42 -5.71 -2.44 -3.02
C VAL A 42 -5.58 -2.35 -1.49
N VAL A 43 -5.68 -1.16 -0.90
CA VAL A 43 -5.66 -1.01 0.57
C VAL A 43 -6.81 -1.79 1.23
N ASN A 44 -8.01 -1.76 0.67
CA ASN A 44 -9.15 -2.51 1.19
C ASN A 44 -8.94 -4.01 1.06
N PHE A 45 -8.36 -4.46 -0.05
CA PHE A 45 -7.95 -5.84 -0.25
C PHE A 45 -6.93 -6.31 0.79
N LEU A 46 -5.89 -5.51 1.07
CA LEU A 46 -4.91 -5.82 2.14
C LEU A 46 -5.57 -5.96 3.52
N LYS A 47 -6.52 -5.08 3.85
CA LYS A 47 -7.32 -5.19 5.09
C LYS A 47 -8.14 -6.48 5.13
N ASN A 48 -8.75 -6.84 4.00
CA ASN A 48 -9.53 -8.07 3.89
C ASN A 48 -8.63 -9.32 4.09
N LEU A 49 -7.45 -9.34 3.48
CA LEU A 49 -6.47 -10.41 3.69
C LEU A 49 -6.05 -10.52 5.16
N LEU A 50 -5.77 -9.40 5.83
CA LEU A 50 -5.45 -9.41 7.26
C LEU A 50 -6.61 -9.93 8.11
N HIS A 51 -7.85 -9.54 7.80
CA HIS A 51 -9.02 -10.03 8.51
C HIS A 51 -9.16 -11.56 8.43
N HIS A 52 -8.73 -12.15 7.32
CA HIS A 52 -8.70 -13.60 7.10
C HIS A 52 -7.38 -14.26 7.56
N ASN A 53 -6.56 -13.57 8.37
CA ASN A 53 -5.25 -14.04 8.85
C ASN A 53 -4.25 -14.42 7.74
N ARG A 54 -4.39 -13.87 6.52
CA ARG A 54 -3.49 -14.11 5.38
C ARG A 54 -2.25 -13.20 5.42
N LEU A 55 -1.52 -13.21 6.54
CA LEU A 55 -0.39 -12.29 6.80
C LEU A 55 0.74 -12.36 5.76
N THR A 56 1.11 -13.58 5.36
CA THR A 56 2.19 -13.80 4.39
C THR A 56 1.88 -13.13 3.05
N GLU A 57 0.61 -13.15 2.65
CA GLU A 57 0.15 -12.56 1.38
C GLU A 57 0.13 -11.05 1.45
N VAL A 58 -0.34 -10.49 2.57
CA VAL A 58 -0.24 -9.04 2.84
C VAL A 58 1.22 -8.58 2.75
N SER A 59 2.14 -9.34 3.35
CA SER A 59 3.57 -9.03 3.28
C SER A 59 4.09 -9.06 1.83
N ALA A 60 3.71 -10.06 1.03
CA ALA A 60 4.10 -10.16 -0.38
C ALA A 60 3.58 -8.97 -1.22
N HIS A 61 2.32 -8.57 -1.03
CA HIS A 61 1.77 -7.40 -1.70
C HIS A 61 2.44 -6.10 -1.25
N LEU A 62 2.76 -5.94 0.04
CA LEU A 62 3.52 -4.77 0.52
C LEU A 62 4.94 -4.72 -0.06
N GLN A 63 5.57 -5.87 -0.29
CA GLN A 63 6.83 -5.93 -1.04
C GLN A 63 6.64 -5.49 -2.49
N PHE A 64 5.54 -5.87 -3.14
CA PHE A 64 5.23 -5.39 -4.48
C PHE A 64 4.98 -3.87 -4.51
N MET A 65 4.22 -3.34 -3.55
CA MET A 65 4.02 -1.89 -3.41
C MET A 65 5.33 -1.12 -3.25
N ALA A 66 6.29 -1.69 -2.53
CA ALA A 66 7.63 -1.11 -2.41
C ALA A 66 8.39 -1.11 -3.75
N ARG A 67 8.21 -2.13 -4.60
CA ARG A 67 8.77 -2.14 -5.97
C ARG A 67 8.13 -1.06 -6.83
N LEU A 68 6.81 -0.92 -6.79
CA LEU A 68 6.09 0.14 -7.50
C LEU A 68 6.55 1.53 -7.04
N TYR A 69 6.71 1.73 -5.72
CA TYR A 69 7.22 2.98 -5.17
C TYR A 69 8.60 3.35 -5.73
N ARG A 70 9.53 2.39 -5.77
CA ARG A 70 10.89 2.61 -6.26
C ARG A 70 10.93 2.97 -7.74
N SER A 71 10.11 2.28 -8.55
CA SER A 71 10.04 2.48 -10.00
C SER A 71 9.10 3.64 -10.41
N GLY A 72 8.30 4.14 -9.48
CA GLY A 72 7.27 5.16 -9.70
C GLY A 72 7.82 6.55 -9.99
N ASN A 73 7.07 7.31 -10.79
CA ASN A 73 7.24 8.75 -10.90
C ASN A 73 6.80 9.46 -9.60
N ARG A 74 6.96 10.79 -9.57
CA ARG A 74 6.62 11.60 -8.39
C ARG A 74 5.16 11.41 -7.96
N TYR A 75 4.23 11.35 -8.90
CA TYR A 75 2.81 11.24 -8.62
C TYR A 75 2.44 9.88 -8.04
N VAL A 76 2.95 8.79 -8.61
CA VAL A 76 2.78 7.43 -8.09
C VAL A 76 3.33 7.30 -6.67
N ARG A 77 4.55 7.80 -6.42
CA ARG A 77 5.15 7.79 -5.08
C ARG A 77 4.27 8.54 -4.09
N TYR A 78 3.82 9.72 -4.46
CA TYR A 78 2.89 10.52 -3.66
C TYR A 78 1.64 9.71 -3.31
N LEU A 79 0.98 9.06 -4.27
CA LEU A 79 -0.23 8.29 -3.98
C LEU A 79 0.05 7.08 -3.06
N ILE A 80 1.16 6.35 -3.26
CA ILE A 80 1.53 5.23 -2.38
C ILE A 80 1.78 5.72 -0.95
N GLU A 81 2.51 6.83 -0.77
CA GLU A 81 2.74 7.41 0.55
C GLU A 81 1.44 7.84 1.24
N ASN A 82 0.49 8.41 0.48
CA ASN A 82 -0.72 9.01 1.05
C ASN A 82 -1.87 8.01 1.23
N LEU A 83 -1.94 6.95 0.44
CA LEU A 83 -3.02 5.96 0.54
C LEU A 83 -2.54 4.68 1.22
N VAL A 84 -1.43 4.12 0.75
CA VAL A 84 -0.95 2.81 1.22
C VAL A 84 -0.24 2.97 2.57
N VAL A 85 0.79 3.82 2.64
CA VAL A 85 1.58 3.95 3.88
C VAL A 85 0.74 4.55 5.01
N ARG A 86 -0.11 5.55 4.75
CA ARG A 86 -1.06 6.05 5.76
C ARG A 86 -2.06 5.00 6.22
N SER A 87 -2.42 4.03 5.38
CA SER A 87 -3.31 2.95 5.81
C SER A 87 -2.69 2.01 6.83
N PHE A 88 -1.36 2.04 7.02
CA PHE A 88 -0.65 1.16 7.95
C PHE A 88 -1.15 1.28 9.38
N GLU A 89 -1.55 2.48 9.81
CA GLU A 89 -2.16 2.65 11.14
C GLU A 89 -3.51 1.92 11.25
N GLY A 90 -4.28 1.89 10.16
CA GLY A 90 -5.49 1.09 10.05
C GLY A 90 -5.20 -0.42 10.08
N LEU A 91 -4.19 -0.87 9.32
CA LEU A 91 -3.77 -2.28 9.30
C LEU A 91 -3.28 -2.73 10.67
N LYS A 92 -2.48 -1.89 11.35
CA LYS A 92 -1.97 -2.14 12.70
C LYS A 92 -3.10 -2.38 13.70
N ARG A 93 -4.15 -1.55 13.68
CA ARG A 93 -5.32 -1.71 14.56
C ARG A 93 -6.14 -2.97 14.30
N GLN A 94 -6.03 -3.55 13.11
CA GLN A 94 -6.72 -4.79 12.73
C GLN A 94 -5.90 -6.05 13.02
N CYS A 95 -4.60 -5.91 13.23
CA CYS A 95 -3.74 -7.03 13.59
C CYS A 95 -4.05 -7.50 15.02
N ALA A 96 -4.07 -8.81 15.24
CA ALA A 96 -4.04 -9.38 16.57
C ALA A 96 -2.68 -9.10 17.26
N GLN A 97 -2.58 -9.41 18.56
CA GLN A 97 -1.33 -9.23 19.31
C GLN A 97 -0.17 -9.99 18.64
N GLY A 98 0.96 -9.32 18.42
CA GLY A 98 2.15 -9.90 17.77
C GLY A 98 2.09 -9.97 16.24
N GLN A 99 0.90 -9.90 15.63
CA GLN A 99 0.74 -9.96 14.18
C GLN A 99 1.30 -8.71 13.50
N TRP A 100 1.13 -7.54 14.12
CA TRP A 100 1.67 -6.31 13.57
C TRP A 100 3.20 -6.33 13.52
N GLU A 101 3.86 -6.80 14.57
CA GLU A 101 5.31 -6.89 14.66
C GLU A 101 5.88 -7.79 13.56
N LEU A 102 5.23 -8.95 13.34
CA LEU A 102 5.59 -9.88 12.26
C LEU A 102 5.37 -9.25 10.88
N LEU A 103 4.22 -8.61 10.65
CA LEU A 103 3.93 -7.95 9.39
C LEU A 103 4.93 -6.83 9.12
N TYR A 104 5.15 -5.96 10.12
CA TYR A 104 6.02 -4.79 10.05
C TYR A 104 7.47 -5.19 9.74
N ALA A 105 7.98 -6.26 10.35
CA ALA A 105 9.30 -6.80 10.04
C ALA A 105 9.45 -7.21 8.55
N GLY A 106 8.36 -7.63 7.90
CA GLY A 106 8.33 -7.95 6.47
C GLY A 106 8.13 -6.75 5.54
N ILE A 107 7.75 -5.58 6.06
CA ILE A 107 7.58 -4.36 5.26
C ILE A 107 8.95 -3.85 4.82
N PRO A 108 9.17 -3.51 3.54
CA PRO A 108 10.46 -2.97 3.11
C PRO A 108 10.83 -1.65 3.81
N VAL A 109 12.09 -1.53 4.21
CA VAL A 109 12.62 -0.41 5.03
C VAL A 109 12.23 0.98 4.51
N GLN A 110 12.25 1.19 3.20
CA GLN A 110 11.85 2.46 2.59
C GLN A 110 10.40 2.87 2.93
N LEU A 111 9.46 1.92 3.00
CA LEU A 111 8.07 2.20 3.40
C LEU A 111 7.96 2.35 4.92
N GLN A 112 8.75 1.59 5.70
CA GLN A 112 8.84 1.76 7.15
C GLN A 112 9.29 3.17 7.54
N HIS A 113 10.33 3.70 6.89
CA HIS A 113 10.83 5.06 7.14
C HIS A 113 9.76 6.13 6.87
N ILE A 114 8.99 5.97 5.78
CA ILE A 114 7.89 6.89 5.45
C ILE A 114 6.82 6.81 6.54
N TYR A 115 6.44 5.61 6.97
CA TYR A 115 5.46 5.42 8.04
C TYR A 115 5.92 6.04 9.37
N GLN A 116 7.18 5.83 9.75
CA GLN A 116 7.76 6.42 10.96
C GLN A 116 7.76 7.95 10.90
N ARG A 117 8.16 8.53 9.76
CA ARG A 117 8.12 9.98 9.54
C ARG A 117 6.69 10.52 9.68
N GLN A 118 5.72 9.92 8.98
CA GLN A 118 4.31 10.32 9.06
C GLN A 118 3.74 10.19 10.47
N THR A 119 4.14 9.15 11.21
CA THR A 119 3.70 8.94 12.59
C THR A 119 4.26 10.02 13.52
N ALA A 120 5.54 10.36 13.39
CA ALA A 120 6.16 11.44 14.17
C ALA A 120 5.52 12.80 13.89
N GLU A 121 5.28 13.12 12.61
CA GLU A 121 4.59 14.35 12.19
C GLU A 121 3.18 14.45 12.81
N ASN A 122 2.41 13.36 12.79
CA ASN A 122 1.07 13.31 13.38
C ASN A 122 1.09 13.51 14.90
N LEU A 123 2.11 13.00 15.61
CA LEU A 123 2.27 13.20 17.05
C LEU A 123 2.55 14.67 17.38
N ILE A 124 3.45 15.31 16.62
CA ILE A 124 3.78 16.74 16.78
C ILE A 124 2.55 17.61 16.51
N GLN A 125 1.71 17.24 15.53
CA GLN A 125 0.49 18.00 15.24
C GLN A 125 -0.55 17.87 16.36
N LYS A 126 -0.70 16.68 16.95
CA LYS A 126 -1.61 16.45 18.08
C LYS A 126 -1.17 17.15 19.35
N SER A 127 0.14 17.31 19.60
CA SER A 127 0.64 18.01 20.80
C SER A 127 0.51 19.54 20.71
N LYS A 128 0.11 20.08 19.56
CA LYS A 128 -0.11 21.51 19.33
C LYS A 128 -1.58 21.93 19.43
N LEU A 129 -2.48 20.97 19.65
CA LEU A 129 -3.92 21.15 19.86
C LEU A 129 -4.23 21.03 21.36
#